data_AF-D5T1M2-F1
#
_entry.id   AF-D5T1M2-F1
#
_cell.length_a   1.000
_cell.length_b   1.000
_cell.length_c   1.000
_cell.angle_alpha   90.00
_cell.angle_beta   90.00
_cell.angle_gamma   90.00
#
_symmetry.space_group_name_H-M   'P 1'
#
loop_
_entity.id
_entity.type
_entity.pdbx_description
1 polymer ?
#
loop_
_entity_poly.entity_id
_entity_poly.type
_entity_poly.pdbx_seq_one_letter_code
_entity_poly.pdbx_strand_id
1 'polypeptide(L)'
;MSKKNKVIIAIVGTLVMMGIGVMSTLGVTEVNGVKVDEHASQFMMITAIVSGIVSVIVGALFNKLFIWLSQLGQEDKQSVSFLTSWYATAISGLPFAIVNIFLVTVLSLYKSGNTVASIINAVVSAVMYTLLLRQEKVITKRTQIIYIVIMVVLTVALTVVSGALLKA
;
A
#
# COMPACT_ATOMS: atom_id res chain seq x y z
N MET A 1 -0.60 18.40 -13.76
CA MET A 1 0.78 18.10 -13.31
C MET A 1 1.56 17.45 -14.45
N SER A 2 2.81 17.84 -14.69
CA SER A 2 3.63 17.27 -15.78
C SER A 2 3.99 15.81 -15.51
N LYS A 3 4.27 15.02 -16.57
CA LYS A 3 4.73 13.62 -16.42
C LYS A 3 6.01 13.52 -15.58
N LYS A 4 6.94 14.46 -15.77
CA LYS A 4 8.19 14.55 -15.01
C LYS A 4 7.93 14.69 -13.50
N ASN A 5 7.00 15.57 -13.11
CA ASN A 5 6.69 15.79 -11.70
C ASN A 5 6.03 14.56 -11.06
N LYS A 6 5.17 13.85 -11.79
CA LYS A 6 4.56 12.59 -11.29
C LYS A 6 5.61 11.52 -11.02
N VAL A 7 6.59 11.38 -11.91
CA VAL A 7 7.69 10.43 -11.75
C VAL A 7 8.52 10.79 -10.52
N ILE A 8 8.91 12.06 -10.37
CA ILE A 8 9.68 12.52 -9.20
C ILE A 8 8.91 12.24 -7.91
N ILE A 9 7.62 12.58 -7.86
CA ILE A 9 6.79 12.36 -6.67
C ILE A 9 6.60 10.86 -6.40
N ALA A 10 6.43 10.02 -7.42
CA ALA A 10 6.35 8.57 -7.26
C ALA A 10 7.64 7.99 -6.67
N ILE A 11 8.80 8.45 -7.15
CA ILE A 11 10.12 8.05 -6.62
C ILE A 11 10.23 8.48 -5.15
N VAL A 12 9.96 9.75 -4.85
CA VAL A 12 10.03 10.28 -3.48
C VAL A 12 9.07 9.54 -2.55
N GLY A 13 7.82 9.31 -2.97
CA GLY A 13 6.85 8.53 -2.19
C GLY A 13 7.30 7.10 -1.94
N THR A 14 7.91 6.46 -2.95
CA THR A 14 8.48 5.10 -2.80
C THR A 14 9.63 5.10 -1.79
N LEU A 15 10.54 6.08 -1.85
CA LEU A 15 11.65 6.23 -0.89
C LEU A 15 11.15 6.46 0.54
N VAL A 16 10.10 7.27 0.72
CA VAL A 16 9.49 7.48 2.05
C VAL A 16 8.89 6.18 2.58
N MET A 17 8.16 5.43 1.75
CA MET A 17 7.62 4.11 2.14
C MET A 17 8.74 3.13 2.54
N MET A 18 9.86 3.12 1.81
CA MET A 18 11.03 2.33 2.17
C MET A 18 11.61 2.75 3.52
N GLY A 19 11.76 4.06 3.76
CA GLY A 19 12.26 4.59 5.03
C GLY A 19 11.37 4.19 6.22
N ILE A 20 10.05 4.21 6.04
CA ILE A 20 9.09 3.73 7.05
C ILE A 20 9.28 2.23 7.32
N GLY A 21 9.48 1.43 6.27
CA GLY A 21 9.77 -0.01 6.40
C GLY A 21 11.04 -0.27 7.21
N VAL A 22 12.12 0.46 6.91
CA VAL A 22 13.40 0.35 7.63
C VAL A 22 13.25 0.74 9.10
N MET A 23 12.60 1.88 9.40
CA MET A 23 12.35 2.30 10.78
C MET A 23 11.52 1.28 11.56
N SER A 24 10.56 0.63 10.89
CA SER A 24 9.76 -0.43 11.51
C SER A 24 10.62 -1.66 11.83
N THR A 25 11.59 -2.02 10.97
CA THR A 25 12.52 -3.12 11.25
C THR A 25 13.54 -2.80 12.34
N LEU A 26 13.99 -1.55 12.45
CA LEU A 26 14.93 -1.13 13.51
C LEU A 26 14.31 -1.19 14.91
N GLY A 27 12.98 -1.13 15.01
CA GLY A 27 12.26 -1.35 16.26
C GLY A 27 12.18 -2.83 16.69
N VAL A 28 12.62 -3.78 15.85
CA VAL A 28 12.60 -5.20 16.16
C VAL A 28 13.92 -5.64 16.77
N THR A 29 13.93 -5.83 18.09
CA THR A 29 15.11 -6.26 18.85
C THR A 29 15.16 -7.77 19.07
N GLU A 30 14.04 -8.47 18.86
CA GLU A 30 13.88 -9.89 19.13
C GLU A 30 12.85 -10.51 18.18
N VAL A 31 13.13 -11.72 17.67
CA VAL A 31 12.20 -12.51 16.84
C VAL A 31 12.11 -13.90 17.43
N ASN A 32 10.90 -14.34 17.80
CA ASN A 32 10.63 -15.67 18.38
C ASN A 32 11.51 -16.04 19.59
N GLY A 33 11.80 -15.08 20.48
CA GLY A 33 12.63 -15.35 21.67
C GLY A 33 14.14 -15.18 21.45
N VAL A 34 14.57 -14.92 20.20
CA VAL A 34 15.98 -14.81 19.82
C VAL A 34 16.32 -13.35 19.55
N LYS A 35 17.34 -12.84 20.26
CA LYS A 35 17.87 -11.49 20.02
C LYS A 35 18.42 -11.40 18.61
N VAL A 36 18.07 -10.33 17.91
CA VAL A 36 18.55 -10.07 16.56
C VAL A 36 20.02 -9.64 16.63
N ASP A 37 20.90 -10.42 16.03
CA ASP A 37 22.31 -10.06 15.90
C ASP A 37 22.54 -9.05 14.76
N GLU A 38 23.76 -8.54 14.64
CA GLU A 38 24.09 -7.47 13.69
C GLU A 38 23.86 -7.90 12.23
N HIS A 39 24.21 -9.16 11.88
CA HIS A 39 24.02 -9.70 10.54
C HIS A 39 22.53 -9.89 10.20
N ALA A 40 21.74 -10.42 11.14
CA ALA A 40 20.30 -10.55 11.00
C ALA A 40 19.63 -9.18 10.86
N SER A 41 20.08 -8.17 11.61
CA SER A 41 19.55 -6.81 11.52
C SER A 41 19.79 -6.19 10.13
N GLN A 42 21.00 -6.36 9.58
CA GLN A 42 21.35 -5.88 8.25
C GLN A 42 20.52 -6.58 7.17
N PHE A 43 20.34 -7.90 7.29
CA PHE A 43 19.53 -8.67 6.36
C PHE A 43 18.05 -8.25 6.40
N MET A 44 17.51 -7.98 7.60
CA MET A 44 16.15 -7.46 7.79
C MET A 44 15.97 -6.09 7.14
N MET A 45 16.94 -5.18 7.28
CA MET A 45 16.90 -3.86 6.64
C MET A 45 16.92 -3.96 5.11
N ILE A 46 17.81 -4.78 4.54
CA ILE A 46 17.88 -5.00 3.09
C ILE A 46 16.56 -5.59 2.58
N THR A 47 16.02 -6.59 3.30
CA THR A 47 14.74 -7.21 2.96
C THR A 47 13.60 -6.19 3.02
N ALA A 48 13.57 -5.30 4.01
CA ALA A 48 12.57 -4.23 4.12
C ALA A 48 12.65 -3.24 2.95
N ILE A 49 13.87 -2.86 2.54
CA ILE A 49 14.10 -1.99 1.39
C ILE A 49 13.58 -2.65 0.10
N VAL A 50 14.02 -3.89 -0.18
CA VAL A 50 13.66 -4.60 -1.41
C VAL A 50 12.16 -4.89 -1.44
N SER A 51 11.59 -5.39 -0.35
CA SER A 51 10.14 -5.65 -0.26
C SER A 51 9.31 -4.38 -0.40
N GLY A 52 9.77 -3.24 0.15
CA GLY A 52 9.11 -1.94 -0.02
C GLY A 52 9.04 -1.51 -1.49
N ILE A 53 10.15 -1.61 -2.23
CA ILE A 53 10.19 -1.28 -3.67
C ILE A 53 9.26 -2.21 -4.45
N VAL A 54 9.41 -3.51 -4.25
CA VAL A 54 8.63 -4.54 -4.94
C VAL A 54 7.14 -4.34 -4.65
N SER A 55 6.76 -4.11 -3.39
CA SER A 55 5.37 -3.90 -2.98
C SER A 55 4.74 -2.70 -3.68
N VAL A 56 5.44 -1.58 -3.85
CA VAL A 56 4.90 -0.40 -4.52
C VAL A 56 4.73 -0.64 -6.02
N ILE A 57 5.73 -1.25 -6.68
CA ILE A 57 5.67 -1.53 -8.12
C ILE A 57 4.60 -2.58 -8.44
N VAL A 58 4.61 -3.69 -7.72
CA VAL A 58 3.63 -4.78 -7.87
C VAL A 58 2.24 -4.26 -7.52
N GLY A 59 2.09 -3.51 -6.43
CA GLY A 59 0.84 -2.86 -6.05
C GLY A 59 0.29 -1.95 -7.15
N ALA A 60 1.15 -1.17 -7.82
CA ALA A 60 0.75 -0.32 -8.93
C ALA A 60 0.25 -1.12 -10.14
N LEU A 61 0.84 -2.29 -10.42
CA LEU A 61 0.39 -3.21 -11.47
C LEU A 61 -0.96 -3.83 -11.12
N PHE A 62 -1.13 -4.31 -9.88
CA PHE A 62 -2.40 -4.85 -9.39
C PHE A 62 -3.51 -3.79 -9.44
N ASN A 63 -3.26 -2.59 -8.92
CA ASN A 63 -4.24 -1.51 -8.95
C ASN A 63 -4.64 -1.15 -10.40
N LYS A 64 -3.67 -1.10 -11.33
CA LYS A 64 -3.96 -0.90 -12.76
C LYS A 64 -4.84 -2.00 -13.33
N LEU A 65 -4.55 -3.27 -13.01
CA LEU A 65 -5.35 -4.42 -13.43
C LEU A 65 -6.78 -4.33 -12.88
N PHE A 66 -6.94 -4.01 -11.59
CA PHE A 66 -8.25 -3.87 -10.96
C PHE A 66 -9.05 -2.67 -11.47
N ILE A 67 -8.39 -1.58 -11.87
CA ILE A 67 -9.07 -0.51 -12.60
C ILE A 67 -9.61 -1.02 -13.93
N TRP A 68 -8.80 -1.75 -14.70
CA TRP A 68 -9.28 -2.35 -15.94
C TRP A 68 -10.48 -3.29 -15.72
N LEU A 69 -10.42 -4.14 -14.69
CA LEU A 69 -11.54 -5.02 -14.30
C LEU A 69 -12.78 -4.21 -13.93
N SER A 70 -12.62 -3.12 -13.17
CA SER A 70 -13.73 -2.26 -12.76
C SER A 70 -14.41 -1.52 -13.92
N GLN A 71 -13.76 -1.44 -15.09
CA GLN A 71 -14.29 -0.85 -16.31
C GLN A 71 -14.96 -1.86 -17.25
N LEU A 72 -14.92 -3.16 -16.94
CA LEU A 72 -15.60 -4.17 -17.75
C LEU A 72 -17.11 -3.90 -17.81
N GLY A 73 -17.66 -3.87 -19.02
CA GLY A 73 -19.08 -3.55 -19.25
C GLY A 73 -19.44 -2.05 -19.17
N GLN A 74 -18.45 -1.15 -19.07
CA GLN A 74 -18.67 0.29 -19.21
C GLN A 74 -18.49 0.75 -20.65
N GLU A 75 -19.30 1.71 -21.09
CA GLU A 75 -19.25 2.30 -22.44
C GLU A 75 -17.95 3.09 -22.67
N ASP A 76 -17.51 3.86 -21.66
CA ASP A 76 -16.27 4.63 -21.70
C ASP A 76 -15.11 3.88 -21.02
N LYS A 77 -14.20 3.34 -21.82
CA LYS A 77 -12.96 2.71 -21.32
C LYS A 77 -11.83 3.72 -21.27
N GLN A 78 -11.42 4.10 -20.06
CA GLN A 78 -10.32 5.04 -19.83
C GLN A 78 -9.05 4.27 -19.44
N SER A 79 -7.97 4.43 -20.20
CA SER A 79 -6.73 3.71 -19.93
C SER A 79 -5.87 4.43 -18.89
N VAL A 80 -5.54 3.73 -17.82
CA VAL A 80 -4.59 4.22 -16.80
C VAL A 80 -3.18 3.77 -17.17
N SER A 81 -2.28 4.73 -17.38
CA SER A 81 -0.87 4.44 -17.63
C SER A 81 -0.18 3.87 -16.38
N PHE A 82 0.87 3.06 -16.56
CA PHE A 82 1.65 2.56 -15.42
C PHE A 82 2.20 3.70 -14.55
N LEU A 83 2.72 4.76 -15.16
CA LEU A 83 3.26 5.92 -14.42
C LEU A 83 2.19 6.59 -13.55
N THR A 84 0.97 6.73 -14.07
CA THR A 84 -0.16 7.29 -13.30
C THR A 84 -0.56 6.37 -12.17
N SER A 85 -0.63 5.04 -12.41
CA SER A 85 -0.94 4.07 -11.37
C SER A 85 0.14 4.01 -10.29
N TRP A 86 1.42 4.09 -10.67
CA TRP A 86 2.55 4.08 -9.74
C TRP A 86 2.55 5.33 -8.85
N TYR A 87 2.39 6.52 -9.46
CA TYR A 87 2.21 7.77 -8.73
C TYR A 87 1.05 7.68 -7.73
N ALA A 88 -0.13 7.26 -8.18
CA ALA A 88 -1.31 7.17 -7.33
C ALA A 88 -1.12 6.16 -6.20
N THR A 89 -0.48 5.01 -6.48
CA THR A 89 -0.20 3.96 -5.49
C THR A 89 0.77 4.47 -4.42
N ALA A 90 1.91 5.02 -4.84
CA ALA A 90 2.94 5.53 -3.93
C ALA A 90 2.37 6.59 -2.98
N ILE A 91 1.53 7.50 -3.48
CA ILE A 91 0.96 8.57 -2.66
C ILE A 91 -0.20 8.09 -1.79
N SER A 92 -1.04 7.17 -2.29
CA SER A 92 -2.20 6.69 -1.54
C SER A 92 -1.85 5.96 -0.24
N GLY A 93 -0.67 5.32 -0.17
CA GLY A 93 -0.22 4.60 1.02
C GLY A 93 0.44 5.48 2.09
N LEU A 94 0.89 6.70 1.74
CA LEU A 94 1.65 7.55 2.67
C LEU A 94 0.86 8.01 3.90
N PRO A 95 -0.39 8.53 3.80
CA PRO A 95 -1.06 9.11 4.94
C PRO A 95 -1.21 8.12 6.09
N PHE A 96 -1.61 6.89 5.79
CA PHE A 96 -1.77 5.87 6.81
C PHE A 96 -0.41 5.34 7.29
N ALA A 97 0.57 5.14 6.40
CA ALA A 97 1.90 4.68 6.81
C ALA A 97 2.57 5.65 7.81
N ILE A 98 2.44 6.96 7.60
CA ILE A 98 2.95 8.01 8.49
C ILE A 98 2.21 8.00 9.83
N VAL A 99 0.88 7.90 9.83
CA VAL A 99 0.11 7.82 11.07
C VAL A 99 0.43 6.53 11.83
N ASN A 100 0.58 5.41 11.11
CA ASN A 100 0.86 4.10 11.69
C ASN A 100 2.21 4.08 12.40
N ILE A 101 3.28 4.55 11.75
CA ILE A 101 4.60 4.62 12.39
C ILE A 101 4.61 5.58 13.59
N PHE A 102 3.88 6.70 13.53
CA PHE A 102 3.76 7.60 14.67
C PHE A 102 3.08 6.91 15.86
N LEU A 103 1.95 6.24 15.63
CA LEU A 103 1.20 5.57 16.69
C LEU A 103 1.96 4.39 17.33
N VAL A 104 2.71 3.62 16.52
CA VAL A 104 3.49 2.46 17.00
C VAL A 104 4.78 2.91 17.68
N THR A 105 5.56 3.79 17.06
CA THR A 105 6.90 4.16 17.53
C THR A 105 6.86 5.21 18.63
N VAL A 106 6.00 6.22 18.52
CA VAL A 106 5.95 7.35 19.47
C VAL A 106 5.03 7.07 20.64
N LEU A 107 3.85 6.49 20.35
CA LEU A 107 2.80 6.32 21.36
C LEU A 107 2.67 4.87 21.86
N SER A 108 3.35 3.91 21.23
CA SER A 108 3.29 2.47 21.58
C SER A 108 1.86 1.92 21.70
N LEU A 109 0.92 2.47 20.93
CA LEU A 109 -0.52 2.31 21.19
C LEU A 109 -1.11 0.97 20.73
N TYR A 110 -0.46 0.23 19.83
CA TYR A 110 -0.93 -1.11 19.43
C TYR A 110 0.21 -1.98 18.92
N LYS A 111 0.06 -3.30 19.10
CA LYS A 111 0.97 -4.32 18.55
C LYS A 111 0.85 -4.34 17.02
N SER A 112 1.98 -4.55 16.34
CA SER A 112 1.97 -4.84 14.90
C SER A 112 1.03 -6.03 14.64
N GLY A 113 0.21 -5.95 13.59
CA GLY A 113 -0.77 -7.00 13.26
C GLY A 113 -2.22 -6.72 13.67
N ASN A 114 -2.59 -5.49 14.03
CA ASN A 114 -4.00 -5.14 14.23
C ASN A 114 -4.79 -5.27 12.90
N THR A 115 -5.62 -6.30 12.84
CA THR A 115 -6.48 -6.66 11.69
C THR A 115 -7.40 -5.52 11.26
N VAL A 116 -8.00 -4.81 12.21
CA VAL A 116 -8.94 -3.71 11.93
C VAL A 116 -8.19 -2.52 11.34
N ALA A 117 -7.03 -2.18 11.90
CA ALA A 117 -6.18 -1.11 11.37
C ALA A 117 -5.71 -1.42 9.93
N SER A 118 -5.40 -2.69 9.64
CA SER A 118 -5.03 -3.14 8.29
C SER A 118 -6.17 -2.98 7.28
N ILE A 119 -7.40 -3.34 7.66
CA ILE A 119 -8.58 -3.15 6.81
C ILE A 119 -8.82 -1.66 6.55
N ILE A 120 -8.81 -0.82 7.59
CA ILE A 120 -9.00 0.62 7.46
C ILE A 120 -7.94 1.23 6.53
N ASN A 121 -6.67 0.84 6.69
CA ASN A 121 -5.58 1.27 5.82
C ASN A 121 -5.87 0.97 4.34
N ALA A 122 -6.26 -0.26 4.04
CA ALA A 122 -6.53 -0.69 2.67
C ALA A 122 -7.69 0.10 2.05
N VAL A 123 -8.76 0.36 2.81
CA VAL A 123 -9.91 1.14 2.35
C VAL A 123 -9.51 2.60 2.09
N VAL A 124 -8.80 3.24 3.03
CA VAL A 124 -8.33 4.62 2.87
C VAL A 124 -7.40 4.73 1.67
N SER A 125 -6.48 3.78 1.51
CA SER A 125 -5.56 3.72 0.37
C SER A 125 -6.32 3.56 -0.96
N ALA A 126 -7.33 2.68 -1.03
CA ALA A 126 -8.14 2.50 -2.23
C ALA A 126 -8.96 3.76 -2.60
N VAL A 127 -9.52 4.44 -1.59
CA VAL A 127 -10.22 5.72 -1.77
C VAL A 127 -9.25 6.79 -2.27
N MET A 128 -8.09 6.95 -1.63
CA MET A 128 -7.08 7.93 -2.05
C MET A 128 -6.55 7.65 -3.45
N TYR A 129 -6.26 6.38 -3.77
CA TYR A 129 -5.81 5.96 -5.09
C TYR A 129 -6.82 6.38 -6.17
N THR A 130 -8.09 6.03 -6.00
CA THR A 130 -9.13 6.37 -6.97
C THR A 130 -9.43 7.87 -7.03
N LEU A 131 -9.33 8.60 -5.91
CA LEU A 131 -9.46 10.06 -5.91
C LEU A 131 -8.36 10.73 -6.74
N LEU A 132 -7.11 10.29 -6.61
CA LEU A 132 -5.99 10.79 -7.42
C LEU A 132 -6.23 10.53 -8.91
N LEU A 133 -6.64 9.31 -9.27
CA LEU A 133 -6.97 8.97 -10.66
C LEU A 133 -8.13 9.83 -11.21
N ARG A 134 -9.13 10.10 -10.39
CA ARG A 134 -10.30 10.89 -10.80
C ARG A 134 -9.98 12.37 -10.95
N GLN A 135 -9.10 12.93 -10.10
CA GLN A 135 -8.57 14.28 -10.28
C GLN A 135 -7.83 14.43 -11.61
N GLU A 136 -7.18 13.36 -12.08
CA GLU A 136 -6.53 13.32 -13.38
C GLU A 136 -7.48 12.99 -14.55
N LYS A 137 -8.78 12.81 -14.29
CA LYS A 137 -9.80 12.45 -15.29
C LYS A 137 -9.47 11.16 -16.06
N VAL A 138 -8.75 10.23 -15.44
CA VAL A 138 -8.41 8.92 -16.05
C VAL A 138 -9.34 7.78 -15.59
N ILE A 139 -10.27 8.06 -14.67
CA ILE A 139 -11.38 7.16 -14.32
C ILE A 139 -12.70 7.93 -14.12
N THR A 140 -13.82 7.23 -14.28
CA THR A 140 -15.17 7.80 -14.02
C THR A 140 -15.60 7.59 -12.56
N LYS A 141 -16.70 8.27 -12.16
CA LYS A 141 -17.37 8.03 -10.86
C LYS A 141 -17.77 6.55 -10.70
N ARG A 142 -18.26 5.94 -11.77
CA ARG A 142 -18.72 4.54 -11.75
C ARG A 142 -17.55 3.58 -11.54
N THR A 143 -16.44 3.78 -12.26
CA THR A 143 -15.19 3.03 -12.05
C THR A 143 -14.69 3.13 -10.62
N GLN A 144 -14.70 4.33 -10.03
CA GLN A 144 -14.28 4.54 -8.64
C GLN A 144 -15.09 3.70 -7.65
N ILE A 145 -16.42 3.71 -7.76
CA ILE A 145 -17.30 2.95 -6.85
C ILE A 145 -17.03 1.45 -6.98
N ILE A 146 -17.00 0.93 -8.20
CA ILE A 146 -16.79 -0.50 -8.45
C ILE A 146 -15.42 -0.94 -7.91
N TYR A 147 -14.37 -0.16 -8.18
CA TYR A 147 -13.03 -0.44 -7.67
C TYR A 147 -12.98 -0.49 -6.14
N ILE A 148 -13.57 0.50 -5.46
CA ILE A 148 -13.59 0.54 -3.99
C ILE A 148 -14.29 -0.71 -3.44
N VAL A 149 -15.43 -1.10 -4.01
CA VAL A 149 -16.16 -2.31 -3.57
C VAL A 149 -15.30 -3.56 -3.76
N ILE A 150 -14.66 -3.72 -4.92
CA ILE A 150 -13.76 -4.86 -5.20
C ILE A 150 -12.63 -4.91 -4.17
N MET A 151 -11.97 -3.78 -3.91
CA MET A 151 -10.85 -3.72 -2.97
C MET A 151 -11.27 -4.02 -1.54
N VAL A 152 -12.41 -3.48 -1.08
CA VAL A 152 -12.96 -3.76 0.26
C VAL A 152 -13.22 -5.26 0.42
N VAL A 153 -13.91 -5.88 -0.55
CA VAL A 153 -14.23 -7.32 -0.50
C VAL A 153 -12.95 -8.16 -0.51
N LEU A 154 -11.99 -7.84 -1.38
CA LEU A 154 -10.70 -8.54 -1.44
C LEU A 154 -9.91 -8.42 -0.14
N THR A 155 -9.81 -7.22 0.42
CA THR A 155 -9.11 -7.02 1.70
C THR A 155 -9.76 -7.83 2.79
N VAL A 156 -11.08 -7.75 2.97
CA VAL A 156 -11.78 -8.52 4.00
C VAL A 156 -11.58 -10.03 3.80
N ALA A 157 -11.73 -10.52 2.56
CA ALA A 157 -11.54 -11.94 2.24
C ALA A 157 -10.12 -12.41 2.57
N LEU A 158 -9.08 -11.67 2.12
CA LEU A 158 -7.68 -12.02 2.39
C LEU A 158 -7.38 -11.99 3.89
N THR A 159 -7.90 -11.00 4.61
CA THR A 159 -7.70 -10.86 6.05
C THR A 159 -8.38 -11.99 6.85
N VAL A 160 -9.59 -12.41 6.44
CA VAL A 160 -10.29 -13.54 7.07
C VAL A 160 -9.57 -14.87 6.75
N VAL A 161 -9.17 -15.09 5.49
CA VAL A 161 -8.50 -16.31 5.06
C VAL A 161 -7.11 -16.46 5.71
N SER A 162 -6.33 -15.38 5.78
CA SER A 162 -5.03 -15.39 6.48
C SER A 162 -5.19 -15.63 7.99
N GLY A 163 -6.22 -15.06 8.61
CA GLY A 163 -6.56 -15.34 10.01
C GLY A 163 -7.03 -16.79 10.25
N ALA A 164 -7.65 -17.43 9.25
CA ALA A 164 -8.06 -18.84 9.33
C ALA A 164 -6.88 -19.80 9.11
N LEU A 165 -5.97 -19.49 8.18
CA LEU A 165 -4.77 -20.28 7.90
C LEU A 165 -3.76 -20.25 9.07
N LEU A 166 -3.72 -19.18 9.86
CA LEU A 166 -2.88 -19.10 11.07
C LEU A 166 -3.45 -19.87 12.27
N LYS A 167 -4.69 -20.36 12.19
CA LYS A 167 -5.37 -21.13 13.25
C LYS A 167 -5.44 -22.64 12.97
N ALA A 168 -5.08 -23.08 11.77
CA ALA A 168 -5.05 -24.47 11.35
C ALA A 168 -3.63 -25.03 11.43
#